data_AF-A0A850KZ64-F1
#
_entry.id   AF-A0A850KZ64-F1
#
_cell.length_a   1.000
_cell.length_b   1.000
_cell.length_c   1.000
_cell.angle_alpha   90.00
_cell.angle_beta   90.00
_cell.angle_gamma   90.00
#
_symmetry.space_group_name_H-M   'P 1'
#
loop_
_entity.id
_entity.type
_entity.pdbx_description
1 polymer ?
#
loop_
_entity_poly.entity_id
_entity_poly.type
_entity_poly.pdbx_seq_one_letter_code
_entity_poly.pdbx_strand_id
1 'polypeptide(L)'
;MDAIFSFFDFIVEFFTVDVYDFVMSAWHWIVTNSILLYLKMKYWSLEFAWSVASAILVEINIGQQISQAFGLLSPETTNAINLLRIPEGIGYILQAIATKFVLRFI
;
A
#
# COMPACT_ATOMS: atom_id res chain seq x y z
N MET A 1 -52.55 -11.42 -28.65
CA MET A 1 -52.62 -11.96 -27.28
C MET A 1 -51.29 -12.62 -26.88
N ASP A 2 -50.60 -13.27 -27.81
CA ASP A 2 -49.31 -13.94 -27.54
C ASP A 2 -48.19 -13.01 -27.05
N ALA A 3 -48.11 -11.77 -27.55
CA ALA A 3 -47.11 -10.79 -27.09
C ALA A 3 -47.31 -10.38 -25.61
N ILE A 4 -48.57 -10.40 -25.13
CA ILE A 4 -48.86 -10.08 -23.73
C ILE A 4 -48.43 -11.26 -22.85
N PHE A 5 -48.72 -12.50 -23.24
CA PHE A 5 -48.27 -13.68 -22.51
C PHE A 5 -46.74 -13.82 -22.51
N SER A 6 -46.07 -13.59 -23.64
CA SER A 6 -44.60 -13.53 -23.73
C SER A 6 -43.98 -12.47 -22.82
N PHE A 7 -44.64 -11.33 -22.64
CA PHE A 7 -44.18 -10.30 -21.71
C PHE A 7 -44.32 -10.75 -20.26
N PHE A 8 -45.41 -11.42 -19.89
CA PHE A 8 -45.58 -11.99 -18.55
C PHE A 8 -44.60 -13.15 -18.29
N ASP A 9 -44.33 -14.01 -19.29
CA ASP A 9 -43.35 -15.09 -19.18
C ASP A 9 -41.94 -14.52 -19.00
N PHE A 10 -41.56 -13.49 -19.76
CA PHE A 10 -40.30 -12.77 -19.58
C PHE A 10 -40.16 -12.13 -18.19
N ILE A 11 -41.22 -11.49 -17.68
CA ILE A 11 -41.22 -10.90 -16.33
C ILE A 11 -41.03 -12.01 -15.28
N VAL A 12 -41.74 -13.13 -15.40
CA VAL A 12 -41.62 -14.25 -14.45
C VAL A 12 -40.24 -14.89 -14.53
N GLU A 13 -39.70 -15.12 -15.72
CA GLU A 13 -38.36 -15.69 -15.95
C GLU A 13 -37.26 -14.77 -15.42
N PHE A 14 -37.38 -13.46 -15.64
CA PHE A 14 -36.46 -12.47 -15.09
C PHE A 14 -36.43 -12.48 -13.56
N PHE A 15 -37.60 -12.57 -12.91
CA PHE A 15 -37.70 -12.58 -11.45
C PHE A 15 -37.40 -13.95 -10.81
N THR A 16 -37.43 -15.05 -11.57
CA THR A 16 -37.21 -16.40 -11.04
C THR A 16 -35.85 -16.99 -11.37
N VAL A 17 -35.25 -16.61 -12.50
CA VAL A 17 -33.99 -17.19 -12.99
C VAL A 17 -32.91 -16.11 -13.11
N ASP A 18 -33.15 -15.04 -13.88
CA ASP A 18 -32.10 -14.05 -14.18
C ASP A 18 -31.73 -13.17 -12.99
N VAL A 19 -32.65 -12.93 -12.05
CA VAL A 19 -32.37 -12.12 -10.85
C VAL A 19 -31.27 -12.76 -9.99
N TYR A 20 -31.20 -14.10 -9.95
CA TYR A 20 -30.18 -14.80 -9.18
C TYR A 20 -28.79 -14.60 -9.82
N ASP A 21 -28.69 -14.77 -11.14
CA ASP A 21 -27.44 -14.58 -11.89
C ASP A 21 -27.00 -13.11 -11.89
N PHE A 22 -27.94 -12.18 -11.96
CA PHE A 22 -27.68 -10.75 -11.82
C PHE A 22 -27.13 -10.41 -10.43
N VAL A 23 -27.77 -10.90 -9.35
CA VAL A 23 -27.30 -10.67 -7.98
C VAL A 23 -25.93 -11.33 -7.76
N MET A 24 -25.70 -12.54 -8.28
CA MET A 24 -24.43 -13.24 -8.14
C MET A 24 -23.30 -12.51 -8.87
N SER A 25 -23.53 -12.04 -10.09
CA SER A 25 -22.55 -11.27 -10.86
C SER A 25 -22.28 -9.89 -10.23
N ALA A 26 -23.32 -9.21 -9.75
CA ALA A 26 -23.18 -7.96 -9.01
C ALA A 26 -22.38 -8.16 -7.71
N TRP A 27 -22.64 -9.23 -6.97
CA TRP A 27 -21.91 -9.56 -5.75
C TRP A 27 -20.43 -9.85 -6.03
N HIS A 28 -20.13 -10.63 -7.07
CA HIS A 28 -18.77 -10.90 -7.50
C HIS A 28 -18.02 -9.60 -7.86
N TRP A 29 -18.67 -8.70 -8.58
CA TRP A 29 -18.11 -7.38 -8.91
C TRP A 29 -17.87 -6.54 -7.65
N ILE A 30 -18.84 -6.47 -6.72
CA ILE A 30 -18.71 -5.70 -5.47
C ILE A 30 -17.54 -6.22 -4.64
N VAL A 31 -17.46 -7.54 -4.42
CA VAL A 31 -16.38 -8.15 -3.62
C VAL A 31 -15.02 -7.91 -4.27
N THR A 32 -14.92 -8.09 -5.60
CA THR A 32 -13.67 -7.85 -6.33
C THR A 32 -13.20 -6.41 -6.21
N ASN A 33 -14.11 -5.46 -6.42
CA ASN A 33 -13.78 -4.04 -6.31
C ASN A 33 -13.47 -3.62 -4.87
N SER A 34 -14.14 -4.23 -3.87
CA SER A 34 -13.86 -3.98 -2.46
C SER A 34 -12.45 -4.44 -2.07
N ILE A 35 -12.01 -5.61 -2.55
CA ILE A 35 -10.65 -6.11 -2.33
C ILE A 35 -9.63 -5.19 -3.02
N LEU A 36 -9.88 -4.80 -4.27
CA LEU A 36 -9.00 -3.88 -4.99
C LEU A 36 -8.89 -2.52 -4.28
N LEU A 37 -10.01 -1.99 -3.79
CA LEU A 37 -10.02 -0.75 -3.03
C LEU A 37 -9.21 -0.90 -1.73
N TYR A 38 -9.41 -2.00 -0.99
CA TYR A 38 -8.64 -2.29 0.22
C TYR A 38 -7.12 -2.32 -0.04
N LEU A 39 -6.69 -2.99 -1.11
CA LEU A 39 -5.28 -3.04 -1.50
C LEU A 39 -4.73 -1.66 -1.89
N LYS A 40 -5.51 -0.88 -2.66
CA LYS A 40 -5.14 0.50 -3.02
C LYS A 40 -5.00 1.38 -1.79
N MET A 41 -5.91 1.26 -0.82
CA MET A 41 -5.84 1.99 0.44
C MET A 41 -4.58 1.61 1.23
N LYS A 42 -4.25 0.31 1.32
CA LYS A 42 -3.00 -0.14 1.97
C LYS A 42 -1.75 0.43 1.29
N TYR A 43 -1.73 0.47 -0.03
CA TYR A 43 -0.62 1.06 -0.78
C TYR A 43 -0.49 2.56 -0.54
N TRP A 44 -1.61 3.29 -0.60
CA TRP A 44 -1.65 4.71 -0.28
C TRP A 44 -1.18 5.01 1.15
N SER A 45 -1.62 4.21 2.13
CA SER A 45 -1.16 4.33 3.51
C SER A 45 0.35 4.10 3.66
N LEU A 46 0.94 3.20 2.86
CA LEU A 46 2.38 2.97 2.84
C LEU A 46 3.15 4.20 2.32
N GLU A 47 2.71 4.78 1.21
CA GLU A 47 3.33 5.99 0.65
C GLU A 47 3.19 7.18 1.61
N PHE A 48 2.01 7.36 2.19
CA PHE A 48 1.76 8.39 3.19
C PHE A 48 2.65 8.19 4.42
N ALA A 49 2.70 6.98 4.98
CA ALA A 49 3.53 6.68 6.14
C ALA A 49 5.02 6.89 5.85
N TRP A 50 5.49 6.55 4.65
CA TRP A 50 6.86 6.79 4.24
C TRP A 50 7.18 8.28 4.18
N SER A 51 6.29 9.10 3.63
CA SER A 51 6.48 10.56 3.54
C SER A 51 6.59 11.21 4.93
N VAL A 52 5.71 10.83 5.86
CA VAL A 52 5.74 11.31 7.25
C VAL A 52 7.01 10.81 7.96
N ALA A 53 7.39 9.56 7.77
CA ALA A 53 8.62 9.00 8.34
C ALA A 53 9.87 9.74 7.84
N SER A 54 9.93 10.07 6.54
CA SER A 54 11.04 10.85 5.99
C SER A 54 11.12 12.24 6.60
N ALA A 55 9.98 12.92 6.79
CA ALA A 55 9.95 14.23 7.44
C ALA A 55 10.48 14.16 8.88
N ILE A 56 10.05 13.16 9.66
CA ILE A 56 10.54 12.93 11.03
C ILE A 56 12.05 12.67 11.05
N LEU A 57 12.57 11.82 10.16
CA LEU A 57 14.00 11.51 10.10
C LEU A 57 14.87 12.72 9.75
N VAL A 58 14.36 13.62 8.90
CA VAL A 58 15.00 14.90 8.59
C VAL A 58 15.00 15.82 9.82
N GLU A 59 13.87 15.89 10.53
CA GLU A 59 13.72 16.74 11.72
C GLU A 59 14.67 16.35 12.85
N ILE A 60 14.88 15.05 13.09
CA ILE A 60 15.85 14.56 14.09
C ILE A 60 17.31 14.62 13.59
N ASN A 61 17.53 15.10 12.35
CA ASN A 61 18.84 15.24 11.72
C ASN A 61 19.67 13.95 11.69
N ILE A 62 19.00 12.82 11.39
CA ILE A 62 19.63 11.49 11.48
C ILE A 62 20.83 11.33 10.54
N GLY A 63 20.78 11.99 9.37
CA GLY A 63 21.86 11.95 8.38
C GLY A 63 23.16 12.57 8.89
N GLN A 64 23.07 13.65 9.67
CA GLN A 64 24.23 14.28 10.28
C GLN A 64 24.81 13.41 11.40
N GLN A 65 23.96 12.77 12.21
CA GLN A 65 24.41 11.83 13.24
C GLN A 65 25.14 10.63 12.66
N ILE A 66 24.62 10.06 11.56
CA ILE A 66 25.27 8.96 10.83
C ILE A 66 26.64 9.42 10.32
N SER A 67 26.70 10.58 9.66
CA SER A 67 27.94 11.11 9.10
C SER A 67 28.99 11.38 10.18
N GLN A 68 28.58 11.91 11.33
CA GLN A 68 29.46 12.12 12.48
C GLN A 68 29.98 10.78 13.03
N ALA A 69 29.13 9.77 13.18
CA ALA A 69 29.52 8.45 13.68
C ALA A 69 30.56 7.78 12.77
N PHE A 70 30.39 7.88 11.45
CA PHE A 70 31.36 7.36 10.49
C PHE A 70 32.65 8.20 10.43
N GLY A 71 32.57 9.51 10.67
CA GLY A 71 33.74 10.39 10.75
C GLY A 71 34.68 10.12 11.92
N LEU A 72 34.25 9.35 12.93
CA LEU A 72 35.10 8.91 14.04
C LEU A 72 35.96 7.69 13.69
N LEU A 73 35.69 7.02 12.55
CA LEU A 73 36.46 5.86 12.11
C LEU A 73 37.74 6.28 11.40
N SER A 74 38.73 5.39 11.38
CA SER A 74 39.97 5.65 10.65
C SER A 74 39.70 5.88 9.15
N PRO A 75 40.51 6.70 8.45
CA PRO A 75 40.30 6.99 7.03
C PRO A 75 40.26 5.75 6.14
N GLU A 76 41.10 4.74 6.43
CA GLU A 76 41.14 3.46 5.70
C GLU A 76 39.84 2.66 5.87
N THR A 77 39.30 2.62 7.09
CA THR A 77 38.04 1.91 7.39
C THR A 77 36.85 2.63 6.76
N THR A 78 36.85 3.97 6.79
CA THR A 78 35.79 4.80 6.19
C THR A 78 35.73 4.62 4.68
N ASN A 79 36.88 4.53 4.01
CA ASN A 79 36.93 4.23 2.57
C ASN A 79 36.36 2.85 2.23
N ALA A 80 36.69 1.82 3.02
CA ALA A 80 36.13 0.48 2.82
C ALA A 80 34.61 0.44 3.03
N ILE A 81 34.11 1.13 4.05
CA ILE A 81 32.68 1.24 4.39
C ILE A 81 31.90 1.98 3.31
N ASN A 82 32.46 3.06 2.76
CA ASN A 82 31.85 3.83 1.67
C ASN A 82 31.78 3.02 0.38
N LEU A 83 32.81 2.21 0.09
CA LEU A 83 32.81 1.32 -1.08
C LEU A 83 31.69 0.27 -1.00
N LEU A 84 31.34 -0.16 0.22
CA LEU A 84 30.21 -1.06 0.48
C LEU A 84 28.87 -0.34 0.62
N ARG A 85 28.83 1.00 0.52
CA ARG A 85 27.61 1.83 0.65
C ARG A 85 26.83 1.58 1.95
N ILE A 86 27.55 1.19 3.01
CA ILE A 86 26.95 0.89 4.32
C ILE A 86 26.20 2.09 4.92
N PRO A 87 26.71 3.34 4.84
CA PRO A 87 25.99 4.50 5.39
C PRO A 87 24.61 4.71 4.75
N GLU A 88 24.52 4.48 3.44
CA GLU A 88 23.27 4.58 2.68
C GLU A 88 22.32 3.43 3.03
N GLY A 89 22.85 2.22 3.20
CA GLY A 89 22.11 1.05 3.67
C GLY A 89 21.47 1.28 5.05
N ILE A 90 22.22 1.87 5.99
CA ILE A 90 21.70 2.26 7.31
C ILE A 90 20.58 3.29 7.16
N GLY A 91 20.74 4.27 6.27
CA GLY A 91 19.69 5.24 5.95
C GLY A 91 18.39 4.57 5.50
N TYR A 92 18.46 3.58 4.59
CA TYR A 92 17.29 2.83 4.14
C TYR A 92 16.65 1.99 5.25
N ILE A 93 17.45 1.36 6.11
CA ILE A 93 16.93 0.57 7.25
C ILE A 93 16.20 1.49 8.23
N LEU A 94 16.77 2.65 8.55
CA LEU A 94 16.13 3.63 9.44
C LEU A 94 14.84 4.17 8.84
N GLN A 95 14.83 4.48 7.54
CA GLN A 95 13.62 4.86 6.81
C GLN A 95 12.55 3.77 6.89
N ALA A 96 12.92 2.50 6.73
CA ALA A 96 11.98 1.38 6.82
C ALA A 96 11.43 1.19 8.23
N ILE A 97 12.26 1.32 9.27
CA ILE A 97 11.85 1.25 10.68
C ILE A 97 10.90 2.40 11.03
N ALA A 98 11.24 3.63 10.62
CA ALA A 98 10.40 4.80 10.83
C ALA A 98 9.07 4.67 10.09
N THR A 99 9.08 4.21 8.83
CA THR A 99 7.85 3.95 8.06
C THR A 99 6.97 2.90 8.74
N LYS A 100 7.56 1.80 9.23
CA LYS A 100 6.85 0.77 10.01
C LYS A 100 6.26 1.32 11.30
N PHE A 101 6.95 2.24 11.96
CA PHE A 101 6.43 2.91 13.15
C PHE A 101 5.22 3.77 12.81
N VAL A 102 5.32 4.63 11.79
CA VAL A 102 4.19 5.48 11.35
C VAL A 102 3.00 4.64 10.88
N LEU A 103 3.24 3.53 10.16
CA LEU A 103 2.19 2.58 9.77
C LEU A 103 1.48 1.92 10.94
N ARG A 104 2.05 1.88 12.14
CA ARG A 104 1.35 1.38 13.34
C ARG A 104 0.43 2.42 13.97
N PHE A 105 0.61 3.70 13.67
CA PHE A 105 -0.27 4.77 14.12
C PHE A 105 -1.49 4.95 13.22
N ILE A 106 -1.40 4.46 11.97
CA ILE A 106 -2.47 4.50 10.96
C ILE A 106 -3.20 3.17 10.96
#